data_AF-A0A1Q3MMB2-F1
#
_entry.id   AF-A0A1Q3MMB2-F1
#
_cell.length_a   1.000
_cell.length_b   1.000
_cell.length_c   1.000
_cell.angle_alpha   90.00
_cell.angle_beta   90.00
_cell.angle_gamma   90.00
#
_symmetry.space_group_name_H-M   'P 1'
#
loop_
_entity.id
_entity.type
_entity.pdbx_description
1 polymer ?
#
loop_
_entity_poly.entity_id
_entity_poly.type
_entity_poly.pdbx_seq_one_letter_code
_entity_poly.pdbx_strand_id
1 'polypeptide(L)'
;MLENGGFIKDIGRQDEIKSETFAQLHDSMVGTAINLCFSEAKLGLGNLAALSQLSKGRLTSLSVPKSPVLDIPPLIKKGNFAIAGASEQAEAIAATLGESATPINQAVEKFVSEAQAQGLYPVLMLDGNRQAALRLAQKFPALALIQYKSVGHPPEKLEMEGNTALVTPGDGGKVLVKLTWKDGKFGSYLPIDLGPNFKDDPDATRLYKAYLKRVSDEHLLEKLPRTSKDEYVGSKACFSCHAQAADVWKHSKHAGALATLEHEGHDRDPDCVSCHVVGLDSLNGFVSRMKTPDLASVGCESCHGAGKAHSAAPKLNPMPKIGEKACMSCHRPENSPRFDFSTYWAKIKHK
;
A
#
# COMPACT_ATOMS: atom_id res chain seq x y z
N MET A 1 -5.98 18.77 -0.96
CA MET A 1 -5.29 17.52 -1.35
C MET A 1 -6.33 16.57 -1.90
N LEU A 2 -6.01 15.81 -2.96
CA LEU A 2 -6.88 14.74 -3.44
C LEU A 2 -6.23 13.41 -3.07
N GLU A 3 -6.87 12.67 -2.17
CA GLU A 3 -6.45 11.34 -1.75
C GLU A 3 -7.41 10.30 -2.34
N ASN A 4 -6.89 9.39 -3.15
CA ASN A 4 -7.70 8.47 -3.93
C ASN A 4 -7.80 7.08 -3.29
N GLY A 5 -7.81 7.02 -1.96
CA GLY A 5 -8.00 5.81 -1.16
C GLY A 5 -7.02 4.69 -1.50
N GLY A 6 -7.38 3.43 -1.22
CA GLY A 6 -6.43 2.33 -1.40
C GLY A 6 -5.42 2.22 -0.26
N PHE A 7 -5.84 2.54 0.96
CA PHE A 7 -4.98 2.58 2.16
C PHE A 7 -4.57 1.19 2.64
N ILE A 8 -5.37 0.18 2.31
CA ILE A 8 -5.20 -1.18 2.80
C ILE A 8 -5.10 -2.17 1.64
N LYS A 9 -4.39 -3.27 1.90
CA LYS A 9 -4.24 -4.36 0.92
C LYS A 9 -5.20 -5.50 1.26
N ASP A 10 -5.24 -5.86 2.54
CA ASP A 10 -6.01 -6.98 3.06
C ASP A 10 -7.08 -6.50 4.06
N ILE A 11 -7.70 -7.45 4.78
CA ILE A 11 -8.78 -7.21 5.75
C ILE A 11 -8.37 -7.64 7.17
N GLY A 12 -7.07 -7.63 7.45
CA GLY A 12 -6.55 -8.02 8.76
C GLY A 12 -6.69 -6.89 9.78
N ARG A 13 -6.50 -7.23 11.06
CA ARG A 13 -6.48 -6.23 12.14
C ARG A 13 -5.46 -5.11 11.91
N GLN A 14 -4.33 -5.43 11.28
CA GLN A 14 -3.33 -4.42 10.94
C GLN A 14 -3.86 -3.42 9.90
N ASP A 15 -4.62 -3.88 8.90
CA ASP A 15 -5.25 -3.03 7.89
C ASP A 15 -6.27 -2.08 8.52
N GLU A 16 -7.05 -2.54 9.50
CA GLU A 16 -7.94 -1.67 10.27
C GLU A 16 -7.16 -0.52 10.93
N ILE A 17 -6.07 -0.84 11.66
CA ILE A 17 -5.22 0.16 12.33
C ILE A 17 -4.60 1.12 11.29
N LYS A 18 -4.14 0.62 10.14
CA LYS A 18 -3.61 1.47 9.04
C LYS A 18 -4.67 2.43 8.56
N SER A 19 -5.88 1.94 8.25
CA SER A 19 -6.97 2.77 7.73
C SER A 19 -7.35 3.89 8.70
N GLU A 20 -7.46 3.58 10.00
CA GLU A 20 -7.73 4.57 11.05
C GLU A 20 -6.61 5.61 11.15
N THR A 21 -5.35 5.17 11.06
CA THR A 21 -4.17 6.04 11.11
C THR A 21 -4.15 6.99 9.91
N PHE A 22 -4.45 6.50 8.71
CA PHE A 22 -4.59 7.34 7.52
C PHE A 22 -5.74 8.34 7.65
N ALA A 23 -6.90 7.93 8.18
CA ALA A 23 -8.01 8.85 8.41
C ALA A 23 -7.63 9.98 9.38
N GLN A 24 -6.88 9.66 10.44
CA GLN A 24 -6.35 10.64 11.39
C GLN A 24 -5.29 11.57 10.77
N LEU A 25 -4.38 11.03 9.95
CA LEU A 25 -3.38 11.82 9.24
C LEU A 25 -4.03 12.87 8.33
N HIS A 26 -5.11 12.51 7.64
CA HIS A 26 -5.81 13.46 6.78
C HIS A 26 -6.59 14.54 7.56
N ASP A 27 -6.81 14.36 8.85
CA ASP A 27 -7.40 15.41 9.68
C ASP A 27 -6.47 16.62 9.84
N SER A 28 -5.15 16.40 9.93
CA SER A 28 -4.17 17.50 10.00
C SER A 28 -3.97 18.18 8.66
N MET A 29 -4.40 17.56 7.55
CA MET A 29 -4.28 18.10 6.21
C MET A 29 -5.50 18.97 5.83
N VAL A 30 -5.28 20.28 5.71
CA VAL A 30 -6.35 21.24 5.37
C VAL A 30 -6.80 21.04 3.92
N GLY A 31 -8.12 20.91 3.72
CA GLY A 31 -8.72 20.85 2.38
C GLY A 31 -8.47 19.53 1.64
N THR A 32 -8.33 18.43 2.37
CA THR A 32 -8.26 17.07 1.81
C THR A 32 -9.64 16.52 1.52
N ALA A 33 -9.82 15.91 0.34
CA ALA A 33 -10.92 15.02 0.03
C ALA A 33 -10.37 13.60 -0.14
N ILE A 34 -11.09 12.60 0.35
CA ILE A 34 -10.70 11.20 0.38
C ILE A 34 -11.74 10.37 -0.36
N ASN A 35 -11.33 9.63 -1.38
CA ASN A 35 -12.21 8.69 -2.06
C ASN A 35 -12.41 7.42 -1.20
N LEU A 36 -13.65 6.97 -1.05
CA LEU A 36 -13.93 5.61 -0.58
C LEU A 36 -13.69 4.61 -1.71
N CYS A 37 -12.65 3.78 -1.59
CA CYS A 37 -12.37 2.72 -2.55
C CYS A 37 -12.88 1.36 -2.09
N PHE A 38 -12.85 0.38 -3.00
CA PHE A 38 -13.24 -0.99 -2.68
C PHE A 38 -12.38 -1.62 -1.57
N SER A 39 -11.10 -1.28 -1.51
CA SER A 39 -10.18 -1.70 -0.44
C SER A 39 -10.74 -1.40 0.95
N GLU A 40 -11.13 -0.16 1.21
CA GLU A 40 -11.65 0.28 2.50
C GLU A 40 -13.04 -0.31 2.78
N ALA A 41 -13.88 -0.46 1.75
CA ALA A 41 -15.21 -1.06 1.89
C ALA A 41 -15.17 -2.48 2.44
N LYS A 42 -14.13 -3.26 2.13
CA LYS A 42 -13.93 -4.63 2.64
C LYS A 42 -13.79 -4.72 4.18
N LEU A 43 -13.48 -3.61 4.87
CA LEU A 43 -13.45 -3.58 6.34
C LEU A 43 -14.87 -3.58 6.95
N GLY A 44 -15.90 -3.34 6.15
CA GLY A 44 -17.28 -3.33 6.59
C GLY A 44 -17.75 -2.01 7.22
N LEU A 45 -19.04 -1.93 7.49
CA LEU A 45 -19.75 -0.70 7.89
C LEU A 45 -19.19 -0.06 9.17
N GLY A 46 -18.86 -0.86 10.18
CA GLY A 46 -18.36 -0.35 11.47
C GLY A 46 -17.04 0.41 11.31
N ASN A 47 -16.08 -0.17 10.59
CA ASN A 47 -14.81 0.48 10.30
C ASN A 47 -15.00 1.71 9.41
N LEU A 48 -15.86 1.64 8.39
CA LEU A 48 -16.14 2.81 7.55
C LEU A 48 -16.77 3.98 8.32
N ALA A 49 -17.66 3.70 9.27
CA ALA A 49 -18.21 4.73 10.15
C ALA A 49 -17.11 5.40 10.99
N ALA A 50 -16.17 4.61 11.54
CA ALA A 50 -15.01 5.13 12.23
C ALA A 50 -14.12 5.98 11.31
N LEU A 51 -13.86 5.55 10.07
CA LEU A 51 -13.10 6.33 9.09
C LEU A 51 -13.79 7.66 8.76
N SER A 52 -15.11 7.66 8.57
CA SER A 52 -15.89 8.89 8.34
C SER A 52 -15.71 9.88 9.49
N GLN A 53 -15.82 9.41 10.72
CA GLN A 53 -15.63 10.23 11.91
C GLN A 53 -14.19 10.74 12.07
N LEU A 54 -13.19 9.87 11.94
CA LEU A 54 -11.78 10.21 12.09
C LEU A 54 -11.29 11.18 11.01
N SER A 55 -11.81 11.05 9.78
CA SER A 55 -11.50 11.97 8.68
C SER A 55 -12.24 13.32 8.79
N LYS A 56 -13.18 13.46 9.73
CA LYS A 56 -14.07 14.62 9.94
C LYS A 56 -14.81 15.06 8.66
N GLY A 57 -15.46 14.10 8.00
CA GLY A 57 -16.29 14.38 6.82
C GLY A 57 -15.51 14.68 5.54
N ARG A 58 -14.24 14.26 5.48
CA ARG A 58 -13.40 14.38 4.27
C ARG A 58 -13.56 13.20 3.30
N LEU A 59 -14.24 12.14 3.72
CA LEU A 59 -14.59 11.01 2.86
C LEU A 59 -15.72 11.39 1.89
N THR A 60 -15.63 10.91 0.66
CA THR A 60 -16.67 11.08 -0.36
C THR A 60 -16.78 9.85 -1.25
N SER A 61 -18.00 9.53 -1.68
CA SER A 61 -18.26 8.46 -2.63
C SER A 61 -19.56 8.69 -3.40
N LEU A 62 -19.50 8.47 -4.71
CA LEU A 62 -20.65 8.35 -5.60
C LEU A 62 -21.08 6.89 -5.80
N SER A 63 -20.24 5.94 -5.38
CA SER A 63 -20.46 4.50 -5.63
C SER A 63 -21.53 3.90 -4.73
N VAL A 64 -21.80 4.52 -3.58
CA VAL A 64 -22.84 4.11 -2.63
C VAL A 64 -23.80 5.26 -2.32
N PRO A 65 -25.10 4.97 -2.14
CA PRO A 65 -26.10 5.97 -1.78
C PRO A 65 -25.89 6.44 -0.34
N LYS A 66 -26.53 7.56 0.00
CA LYS A 66 -26.56 8.05 1.37
C LYS A 66 -27.30 7.03 2.25
N SER A 67 -26.54 6.35 3.11
CA SER A 67 -27.06 5.38 4.07
C SER A 67 -27.27 6.05 5.43
N PRO A 68 -28.29 5.65 6.23
CA PRO A 68 -28.43 6.12 7.60
C PRO A 68 -27.24 5.75 8.51
N VAL A 69 -26.50 4.70 8.14
CA VAL A 69 -25.35 4.18 8.91
C VAL A 69 -24.04 4.82 8.44
N LEU A 70 -23.93 5.12 7.14
CA LEU A 70 -22.75 5.76 6.54
C LEU A 70 -23.08 7.18 6.09
N ASP A 71 -22.72 8.17 6.92
CA ASP A 71 -22.75 9.58 6.54
C ASP A 71 -21.49 9.93 5.73
N ILE A 72 -21.45 9.44 4.48
CA ILE A 72 -20.42 9.79 3.51
C ILE A 72 -21.07 10.69 2.45
N PRO A 73 -20.67 11.98 2.35
CA PRO A 73 -21.27 12.88 1.37
C PRO A 73 -20.89 12.48 -0.07
N PRO A 74 -21.81 12.64 -1.03
CA PRO A 74 -21.54 12.32 -2.45
C PRO A 74 -20.50 13.26 -3.08
N LEU A 75 -20.34 14.47 -2.51
CA LEU A 75 -19.32 15.42 -2.95
C LEU A 75 -18.88 16.34 -1.81
N ILE A 76 -17.68 16.87 -1.96
CA ILE A 76 -17.08 17.88 -1.10
C ILE A 76 -16.87 19.15 -1.92
N LYS A 77 -17.33 20.29 -1.41
CA LYS A 77 -17.12 21.60 -2.05
C LYS A 77 -15.87 22.25 -1.49
N LYS A 78 -14.96 22.70 -2.37
CA LYS A 78 -13.78 23.44 -1.95
C LYS A 78 -13.40 24.50 -2.97
N GLY A 79 -13.51 25.77 -2.58
CA GLY A 79 -13.32 26.89 -3.52
C GLY A 79 -14.30 26.77 -4.68
N ASN A 80 -13.79 26.78 -5.91
CA ASN A 80 -14.60 26.67 -7.12
C ASN A 80 -14.82 25.21 -7.57
N PHE A 81 -14.43 24.22 -6.76
CA PHE A 81 -14.48 22.81 -7.13
C PHE A 81 -15.57 22.06 -6.37
N ALA A 82 -16.27 21.18 -7.09
CA ALA A 82 -17.01 20.07 -6.52
C ALA A 82 -16.14 18.81 -6.70
N ILE A 83 -15.81 18.14 -5.60
CA ILE A 83 -14.88 17.01 -5.59
C ILE A 83 -15.65 15.76 -5.17
N ALA A 84 -15.59 14.69 -5.96
CA ALA A 84 -16.29 13.45 -5.65
C ALA A 84 -15.39 12.24 -5.90
N GLY A 85 -15.60 11.20 -5.10
CA GLY A 85 -14.96 9.90 -5.24
C GLY A 85 -15.85 8.92 -6.00
N ALA A 86 -15.31 8.09 -6.88
CA ALA A 86 -16.04 6.99 -7.52
C ALA A 86 -15.13 5.77 -7.70
N SER A 87 -15.73 4.60 -7.86
CA SER A 87 -15.04 3.34 -8.12
C SER A 87 -15.67 2.58 -9.28
N GLU A 88 -14.83 1.96 -10.12
CA GLU A 88 -15.26 0.96 -11.11
C GLU A 88 -15.81 -0.31 -10.45
N GLN A 89 -15.63 -0.46 -9.13
CA GLN A 89 -16.11 -1.59 -8.33
C GLN A 89 -17.32 -1.19 -7.47
N ALA A 90 -18.15 -0.26 -7.94
CA ALA A 90 -19.30 0.25 -7.19
C ALA A 90 -20.27 -0.86 -6.73
N GLU A 91 -20.53 -1.85 -7.60
CA GLU A 91 -21.36 -3.01 -7.30
C GLU A 91 -20.76 -3.87 -6.18
N ALA A 92 -19.45 -4.09 -6.19
CA ALA A 92 -18.76 -4.86 -5.16
C ALA A 92 -18.70 -4.13 -3.82
N ILE A 93 -18.50 -2.80 -3.84
CA ILE A 93 -18.61 -1.95 -2.66
C ILE A 93 -20.01 -2.06 -2.06
N ALA A 94 -21.05 -1.83 -2.87
CA ALA A 94 -22.42 -1.87 -2.40
C ALA A 94 -22.80 -3.24 -1.83
N ALA A 95 -22.44 -4.34 -2.52
CA ALA A 95 -22.68 -5.69 -2.04
C ALA A 95 -22.01 -5.97 -0.69
N THR A 96 -20.77 -5.48 -0.50
CA THR A 96 -20.00 -5.64 0.74
C THR A 96 -20.63 -4.87 1.90
N LEU A 97 -21.26 -3.73 1.61
CA LEU A 97 -21.87 -2.86 2.61
C LEU A 97 -23.36 -3.15 2.83
N GLY A 98 -23.95 -4.07 2.07
CA GLY A 98 -25.40 -4.32 2.10
C GLY A 98 -26.23 -3.18 1.52
N GLU A 99 -25.63 -2.40 0.62
CA GLU A 99 -26.22 -1.22 -0.02
C GLU A 99 -26.56 -1.50 -1.49
N SER A 100 -27.22 -0.54 -2.15
CA SER A 100 -27.48 -0.59 -3.60
C SER A 100 -26.47 0.26 -4.37
N ALA A 101 -25.81 -0.29 -5.38
CA ALA A 101 -24.86 0.48 -6.18
C ALA A 101 -25.58 1.47 -7.11
N THR A 102 -24.95 2.62 -7.34
CA THR A 102 -25.27 3.47 -8.48
C THR A 102 -24.23 3.22 -9.59
N PRO A 103 -24.62 2.80 -10.80
CA PRO A 103 -23.68 2.61 -11.89
C PRO A 103 -22.84 3.87 -12.13
N ILE A 104 -21.53 3.70 -12.31
CA ILE A 104 -20.57 4.82 -12.33
C ILE A 104 -20.94 5.92 -13.34
N ASN A 105 -21.46 5.56 -14.52
CA ASN A 105 -21.89 6.53 -15.52
C ASN A 105 -23.05 7.40 -15.02
N GLN A 106 -24.06 6.78 -14.41
CA GLN A 106 -25.22 7.50 -13.87
C GLN A 106 -24.83 8.39 -12.69
N ALA A 107 -23.96 7.87 -11.82
CA ALA A 107 -23.39 8.59 -10.69
C ALA A 107 -22.61 9.84 -11.14
N VAL A 108 -21.71 9.69 -12.12
CA VAL A 108 -20.90 10.79 -12.65
C VAL A 108 -21.75 11.81 -13.41
N GLU A 109 -22.74 11.36 -14.19
CA GLU A 109 -23.67 12.26 -14.90
C GLU A 109 -24.43 13.19 -13.93
N LYS A 110 -24.98 12.61 -12.85
CA LYS A 110 -25.66 13.37 -11.80
C LYS A 110 -24.70 14.34 -11.11
N PHE A 111 -23.51 13.88 -10.75
CA PHE A 111 -22.48 14.70 -10.11
C PHE A 111 -22.07 15.90 -10.96
N VAL A 112 -21.79 15.68 -12.25
CA VAL A 112 -21.43 16.75 -13.19
C VAL A 112 -22.57 17.77 -13.31
N SER A 113 -23.80 17.28 -13.47
CA SER A 113 -24.99 18.14 -13.57
C SER A 113 -25.17 18.99 -12.30
N GLU A 114 -25.01 18.39 -11.12
CA GLU A 114 -25.10 19.09 -9.84
C GLU A 114 -23.99 20.14 -9.66
N ALA A 115 -22.75 19.81 -10.05
CA ALA A 115 -21.63 20.74 -9.98
C ALA A 115 -21.85 21.96 -10.89
N GLN A 116 -22.28 21.73 -12.14
CA GLN A 116 -22.55 22.79 -13.10
C GLN A 116 -23.71 23.69 -12.66
N ALA A 117 -24.79 23.11 -12.13
CA ALA A 117 -25.92 23.88 -11.60
C ALA A 117 -25.51 24.83 -10.46
N GLN A 118 -24.42 24.51 -9.76
CA GLN A 118 -23.86 25.33 -8.68
C GLN A 118 -22.70 26.23 -9.13
N GLY A 119 -22.38 26.26 -10.43
CA GLY A 119 -21.26 27.02 -10.97
C GLY A 119 -19.88 26.51 -10.53
N LEU A 120 -19.78 25.22 -10.15
CA LEU A 120 -18.56 24.58 -9.69
C LEU A 120 -17.93 23.72 -10.80
N TYR A 121 -16.60 23.59 -10.75
CA TYR A 121 -15.83 22.72 -11.63
C TYR A 121 -15.76 21.30 -11.04
N PRO A 122 -16.27 20.27 -11.72
CA PRO A 122 -16.30 18.91 -11.18
C PRO A 122 -14.93 18.24 -11.30
N VAL A 123 -14.45 17.71 -10.18
CA VAL A 123 -13.19 16.96 -10.02
C VAL A 123 -13.51 15.57 -9.52
N LEU A 124 -13.07 14.54 -10.24
CA LEU A 124 -13.35 13.14 -9.93
C LEU A 124 -12.09 12.42 -9.42
N MET A 125 -12.15 11.83 -8.24
CA MET A 125 -11.17 10.85 -7.75
C MET A 125 -11.69 9.46 -8.11
N LEU A 126 -11.01 8.77 -9.03
CA LEU A 126 -11.45 7.50 -9.61
C LEU A 126 -10.60 6.35 -9.07
N ASP A 127 -11.24 5.45 -8.33
CA ASP A 127 -10.75 4.10 -8.04
C ASP A 127 -10.93 3.24 -9.29
N GLY A 128 -10.02 3.46 -10.24
CA GLY A 128 -10.01 2.89 -11.58
C GLY A 128 -8.73 3.30 -12.32
N ASN A 129 -8.46 2.65 -13.44
CA ASN A 129 -7.21 2.85 -14.18
C ASN A 129 -7.29 4.00 -15.20
N ARG A 130 -6.18 4.24 -15.90
CA ARG A 130 -6.09 5.28 -16.95
C ARG A 130 -7.14 5.13 -18.06
N GLN A 131 -7.42 3.90 -18.50
CA GLN A 131 -8.39 3.66 -19.58
C GLN A 131 -9.81 4.02 -19.13
N ALA A 132 -10.15 3.71 -17.88
CA ALA A 132 -11.42 4.11 -17.28
C ALA A 132 -11.57 5.62 -17.19
N ALA A 133 -10.52 6.31 -16.74
CA ALA A 133 -10.48 7.76 -16.68
C ALA A 133 -10.69 8.38 -18.07
N LEU A 134 -10.02 7.84 -19.11
CA LEU A 134 -10.18 8.30 -20.49
C LEU A 134 -11.63 8.14 -20.99
N ARG A 135 -12.26 6.98 -20.75
CA ARG A 135 -13.66 6.74 -21.13
C ARG A 135 -14.61 7.74 -20.45
N LEU A 136 -14.40 8.01 -19.16
CA LEU A 136 -15.22 8.96 -18.41
C LEU A 136 -15.00 10.40 -18.89
N ALA A 137 -13.76 10.81 -19.17
CA ALA A 137 -13.47 12.13 -19.70
C ALA A 137 -14.11 12.37 -21.08
N GLN A 138 -14.08 11.36 -21.96
CA GLN A 138 -14.74 11.39 -23.27
C GLN A 138 -16.26 11.52 -23.15
N LYS A 139 -16.86 10.78 -22.21
CA LYS A 139 -18.31 10.77 -22.00
C LYS A 139 -18.79 12.03 -21.26
N PHE A 140 -17.99 12.57 -20.36
CA PHE A 140 -18.34 13.70 -19.50
C PHE A 140 -17.31 14.83 -19.63
N PRO A 141 -17.28 15.55 -20.78
CA PRO A 141 -16.25 16.56 -21.07
C PRO A 141 -16.29 17.81 -20.18
N ALA A 142 -17.30 17.91 -19.31
CA ALA A 142 -17.40 18.95 -18.29
C ALA A 142 -16.55 18.67 -17.03
N LEU A 143 -16.02 17.45 -16.87
CA LEU A 143 -15.04 17.14 -15.84
C LEU A 143 -13.80 18.01 -16.03
N ALA A 144 -13.40 18.73 -14.99
CA ALA A 144 -12.19 19.54 -15.02
C ALA A 144 -10.94 18.67 -14.81
N LEU A 145 -11.05 17.64 -13.97
CA LEU A 145 -9.96 16.72 -13.64
C LEU A 145 -10.49 15.34 -13.26
N ILE A 146 -9.77 14.30 -13.67
CA ILE A 146 -9.92 12.93 -13.17
C ILE A 146 -8.58 12.46 -12.61
N GLN A 147 -8.53 12.21 -11.30
CA GLN A 147 -7.43 11.51 -10.66
C GLN A 147 -7.67 10.00 -10.79
N TYR A 148 -6.72 9.24 -11.31
CA TYR A 148 -6.84 7.78 -11.49
C TYR A 148 -5.69 7.03 -10.83
N LYS A 149 -5.84 5.71 -10.68
CA LYS A 149 -4.81 4.82 -10.10
C LYS A 149 -3.89 4.26 -11.18
N SER A 150 -2.60 4.22 -10.87
CA SER A 150 -1.56 3.59 -11.67
C SER A 150 -0.46 3.02 -10.78
N VAL A 151 0.33 2.10 -11.33
CA VAL A 151 1.49 1.51 -10.66
C VAL A 151 2.76 2.20 -11.19
N GLY A 152 3.70 2.49 -10.31
CA GLY A 152 4.97 3.12 -10.65
C GLY A 152 4.92 4.64 -10.62
N HIS A 153 5.87 5.26 -11.33
CA HIS A 153 6.02 6.72 -11.36
C HIS A 153 4.94 7.36 -12.26
N PRO A 154 4.42 8.55 -11.91
CA PRO A 154 3.45 9.24 -12.75
C PRO A 154 4.04 9.70 -14.10
N PRO A 155 3.21 10.03 -15.10
CA PRO A 155 3.68 10.53 -16.40
C PRO A 155 4.57 11.77 -16.27
N GLU A 156 5.47 12.03 -17.23
CA GLU A 156 6.34 13.21 -17.20
C GLU A 156 5.60 14.53 -17.46
N LYS A 157 4.41 14.47 -18.06
CA LYS A 157 3.62 15.63 -18.47
C LYS A 157 2.15 15.42 -18.15
N LEU A 158 1.43 16.53 -17.95
CA LEU A 158 -0.02 16.49 -17.81
C LEU A 158 -0.67 15.95 -19.07
N GLU A 159 -1.45 14.89 -18.89
CA GLU A 159 -2.31 14.37 -19.95
C GLU A 159 -3.67 15.07 -19.92
N MET A 160 -4.21 15.34 -21.11
CA MET A 160 -5.49 16.02 -21.29
C MET A 160 -6.37 15.21 -22.24
N GLU A 161 -7.66 15.10 -21.93
CA GLU A 161 -8.70 14.65 -22.85
C GLU A 161 -9.71 15.79 -23.01
N GLY A 162 -9.66 16.49 -24.14
CA GLY A 162 -10.36 17.77 -24.32
C GLY A 162 -9.93 18.78 -23.25
N ASN A 163 -10.88 19.21 -22.41
CA ASN A 163 -10.62 20.10 -21.28
C ASN A 163 -10.39 19.38 -19.94
N THR A 164 -10.48 18.04 -19.92
CA THR A 164 -10.33 17.23 -18.71
C THR A 164 -8.87 16.89 -18.48
N ALA A 165 -8.31 17.28 -17.34
CA ALA A 165 -6.98 16.84 -16.91
C ALA A 165 -7.02 15.38 -16.40
N LEU A 166 -6.13 14.52 -16.89
CA LEU A 166 -5.97 13.15 -16.39
C LEU A 166 -4.70 13.07 -15.55
N VAL A 167 -4.83 12.69 -14.29
CA VAL A 167 -3.76 12.83 -13.29
C VAL A 167 -3.62 11.58 -12.45
N THR A 168 -2.40 11.18 -12.18
CA THR A 168 -2.09 10.14 -11.20
C THR A 168 -0.80 10.52 -10.49
N PRO A 169 -0.66 10.29 -9.18
CA PRO A 169 0.62 10.40 -8.48
C PRO A 169 1.43 9.09 -8.55
N GLY A 170 0.93 8.05 -9.22
CA GLY A 170 1.51 6.71 -9.11
C GLY A 170 1.05 6.00 -7.85
N ASP A 171 1.89 5.14 -7.30
CA ASP A 171 1.61 4.34 -6.10
C ASP A 171 2.65 4.49 -4.97
N GLY A 172 2.30 3.94 -3.81
CA GLY A 172 3.19 3.85 -2.65
C GLY A 172 3.53 5.17 -1.97
N GLY A 173 2.80 6.26 -2.26
CA GLY A 173 3.03 7.57 -1.63
C GLY A 173 4.40 8.19 -1.93
N LYS A 174 5.05 7.78 -3.03
CA LYS A 174 6.41 8.20 -3.38
C LYS A 174 6.47 9.55 -4.07
N VAL A 175 5.38 9.98 -4.71
CA VAL A 175 5.33 11.21 -5.50
C VAL A 175 4.10 12.02 -5.13
N LEU A 176 4.29 13.31 -4.91
CA LEU A 176 3.21 14.29 -4.83
C LEU A 176 3.10 15.02 -6.17
N VAL A 177 1.91 15.05 -6.78
CA VAL A 177 1.68 15.83 -8.01
C VAL A 177 1.01 17.15 -7.67
N LYS A 178 1.69 18.25 -8.02
CA LYS A 178 1.15 19.60 -7.91
C LYS A 178 0.67 20.10 -9.27
N LEU A 179 -0.56 20.64 -9.28
CA LEU A 179 -1.19 21.29 -10.43
C LEU A 179 -1.53 22.73 -10.09
N THR A 180 -1.59 23.58 -11.10
CA THR A 180 -2.11 24.95 -10.96
C THR A 180 -3.41 25.11 -11.72
N TRP A 181 -4.41 25.70 -11.07
CA TRP A 181 -5.65 26.10 -11.71
C TRP A 181 -5.60 27.57 -12.12
N LYS A 182 -5.86 27.86 -13.40
CA LYS A 182 -5.92 29.23 -13.92
C LYS A 182 -6.85 29.29 -15.12
N ASP A 183 -7.65 30.35 -15.23
CA ASP A 183 -8.52 30.63 -16.39
C ASP A 183 -9.41 29.44 -16.79
N GLY A 184 -10.00 28.77 -15.80
CA GLY A 184 -10.93 27.67 -16.03
C GLY A 184 -10.30 26.32 -16.40
N LYS A 185 -8.97 26.18 -16.28
CA LYS A 185 -8.25 24.94 -16.62
C LYS A 185 -7.13 24.60 -15.65
N PHE A 186 -6.85 23.30 -15.52
CA PHE A 186 -5.62 22.83 -14.91
C PHE A 186 -4.47 22.95 -15.90
N GLY A 187 -3.33 23.43 -15.42
CA GLY A 187 -2.05 23.48 -16.11
C GLY A 187 -0.94 23.17 -15.13
N SER A 188 0.27 23.70 -15.39
CA SER A 188 1.51 23.56 -14.59
C SER A 188 1.57 22.25 -13.78
N TYR A 189 2.19 21.23 -14.36
CA TYR A 189 2.28 19.90 -13.80
C TYR A 189 3.67 19.64 -13.24
N LEU A 190 3.73 19.37 -11.94
CA LEU A 190 4.98 19.16 -11.23
C LEU A 190 4.85 17.91 -10.34
N PRO A 191 5.38 16.76 -10.79
CA PRO A 191 5.66 15.62 -9.93
C PRO A 191 6.80 15.98 -8.96
N ILE A 192 6.66 15.63 -7.70
CA ILE A 192 7.63 15.88 -6.64
C ILE A 192 7.92 14.56 -5.93
N ASP A 193 9.11 14.00 -6.15
CA ASP A 193 9.57 12.80 -5.45
C ASP A 193 9.76 13.08 -3.95
N LEU A 194 8.98 12.39 -3.12
CA LEU A 194 9.06 12.45 -1.66
C LEU A 194 10.22 11.56 -1.18
N GLY A 195 11.44 12.08 -1.35
CA GLY A 195 12.67 11.44 -0.90
C GLY A 195 13.22 12.00 0.43
N PRO A 196 14.42 11.56 0.85
CA PRO A 196 15.04 11.94 2.12
C PRO A 196 15.37 13.45 2.26
N ASN A 197 15.20 14.22 1.19
CA ASN A 197 15.38 15.67 1.22
C ASN A 197 14.20 16.40 1.90
N PHE A 198 13.06 15.72 2.05
CA PHE A 198 11.91 16.24 2.80
C PHE A 198 12.02 15.79 4.26
N LYS A 199 11.83 16.73 5.18
CA LYS A 199 11.75 16.41 6.61
C LYS A 199 10.38 15.83 6.90
N ASP A 200 10.35 14.79 7.74
CA ASP A 200 9.10 14.23 8.24
C ASP A 200 8.34 15.28 9.04
N ASP A 201 7.02 15.33 8.84
CA ASP A 201 6.12 16.16 9.62
C ASP A 201 5.97 15.60 11.05
N PRO A 202 6.15 16.40 12.11
CA PRO A 202 6.09 15.92 13.49
C PRO A 202 4.76 15.24 13.87
N ASP A 203 3.63 15.71 13.36
CA ASP A 203 2.32 15.10 13.64
C ASP A 203 2.16 13.78 12.89
N ALA A 204 2.62 13.72 11.65
CA ALA A 204 2.65 12.47 10.90
C ALA A 204 3.55 11.42 11.56
N THR A 205 4.75 11.81 11.98
CA THR A 205 5.68 10.94 12.73
C THR A 205 5.04 10.43 14.04
N ARG A 206 4.34 11.30 14.77
CA ARG A 206 3.68 10.92 16.02
C ARG A 206 2.58 9.88 15.78
N LEU A 207 1.73 10.08 14.78
CA LEU A 207 0.67 9.14 14.42
C LEU A 207 1.25 7.81 13.93
N TYR A 208 2.31 7.84 13.12
CA TYR A 208 2.98 6.64 12.65
C TYR A 208 3.60 5.82 13.80
N LYS A 209 4.26 6.48 14.77
CA LYS A 209 4.76 5.80 15.96
C LYS A 209 3.64 5.19 16.81
N ALA A 210 2.50 5.86 16.90
CA ALA A 210 1.32 5.31 17.59
C ALA A 210 0.77 4.07 16.87
N TYR A 211 0.75 4.08 15.53
CA TYR A 211 0.42 2.90 14.71
C TYR A 211 1.35 1.72 15.02
N LEU A 212 2.67 1.91 14.96
CA LEU A 212 3.65 0.85 15.24
C LEU A 212 3.49 0.31 16.66
N LYS A 213 3.23 1.20 17.63
CA LYS A 213 2.98 0.80 19.01
C LYS A 213 1.74 -0.09 19.12
N ARG A 214 0.63 0.25 18.45
CA ARG A 214 -0.59 -0.58 18.44
C ARG A 214 -0.34 -1.95 17.81
N VAL A 215 0.37 -1.98 16.68
CA VAL A 215 0.77 -3.25 16.02
C VAL A 215 1.56 -4.14 16.98
N SER A 216 2.51 -3.56 17.71
CA SER A 216 3.31 -4.27 18.71
C SER A 216 2.50 -4.71 19.93
N ASP A 217 1.72 -3.81 20.54
CA ASP A 217 0.91 -4.07 21.75
C ASP A 217 -0.17 -5.14 21.50
N GLU A 218 -0.74 -5.17 20.29
CA GLU A 218 -1.72 -6.18 19.90
C GLU A 218 -1.07 -7.53 19.49
N HIS A 219 0.26 -7.63 19.51
CA HIS A 219 1.03 -8.84 19.14
C HIS A 219 0.66 -9.38 17.76
N LEU A 220 0.49 -8.49 16.77
CA LEU A 220 -0.02 -8.88 15.45
C LEU A 220 0.93 -9.84 14.71
N LEU A 221 2.24 -9.67 14.88
CA LEU A 221 3.25 -10.56 14.30
C LEU A 221 3.10 -12.00 14.80
N GLU A 222 2.94 -12.20 16.11
CA GLU A 222 2.75 -13.52 16.70
C GLU A 222 1.39 -14.12 16.32
N LYS A 223 0.37 -13.29 16.10
CA LYS A 223 -0.99 -13.70 15.71
C LYS A 223 -1.17 -13.94 14.22
N LEU A 224 -0.15 -13.74 13.39
CA LEU A 224 -0.25 -13.98 11.96
C LEU A 224 -0.73 -15.42 11.66
N PRO A 225 -1.68 -15.57 10.72
CA PRO A 225 -2.10 -16.89 10.27
C PRO A 225 -0.93 -17.59 9.58
N ARG A 226 -0.59 -18.79 10.08
CA ARG A 226 0.48 -19.64 9.56
C ARG A 226 -0.12 -20.95 9.07
N THR A 227 0.19 -21.32 7.84
CA THR A 227 -0.43 -22.47 7.17
C THR A 227 0.60 -23.48 6.67
N SER A 228 1.83 -23.04 6.37
CA SER A 228 2.91 -23.95 6.00
C SER A 228 3.37 -24.78 7.21
N LYS A 229 3.82 -26.01 6.93
CA LYS A 229 4.43 -26.92 7.91
C LYS A 229 5.94 -27.06 7.70
N ASP A 230 6.52 -26.25 6.81
CA ASP A 230 7.94 -26.28 6.47
C ASP A 230 8.81 -26.12 7.73
N GLU A 231 9.79 -27.00 7.91
CA GLU A 231 10.64 -27.03 9.09
C GLU A 231 12.02 -26.42 8.82
N TYR A 232 12.34 -25.37 9.57
CA TYR A 232 13.59 -24.63 9.44
C TYR A 232 14.57 -25.02 10.54
N VAL A 233 15.87 -25.03 10.22
CA VAL A 233 16.95 -25.36 11.18
C VAL A 233 17.79 -24.14 11.57
N GLY A 234 17.64 -23.03 10.86
CA GLY A 234 18.41 -21.81 11.04
C GLY A 234 19.79 -21.88 10.38
N SER A 235 20.28 -20.72 9.92
CA SER A 235 21.53 -20.63 9.15
C SER A 235 22.74 -21.28 9.86
N LYS A 236 22.79 -21.21 11.20
CA LYS A 236 23.90 -21.77 12.00
C LYS A 236 24.09 -23.27 11.77
N ALA A 237 23.01 -24.03 11.55
CA ALA A 237 23.08 -25.46 11.29
C ALA A 237 23.79 -25.79 9.96
N CYS A 238 23.81 -24.84 9.01
CA CYS A 238 24.44 -25.02 7.71
C CYS A 238 25.96 -24.81 7.73
N PHE A 239 26.51 -24.11 8.73
CA PHE A 239 27.87 -23.55 8.67
C PHE A 239 28.98 -24.60 8.72
N SER A 240 28.76 -25.73 9.39
CA SER A 240 29.77 -26.79 9.49
C SER A 240 30.06 -27.46 8.14
N CYS A 241 29.04 -27.57 7.28
CA CYS A 241 29.16 -28.18 5.95
C CYS A 241 29.40 -27.12 4.84
N HIS A 242 28.92 -25.90 5.03
CA HIS A 242 28.94 -24.82 4.03
C HIS A 242 29.70 -23.58 4.53
N ALA A 243 30.92 -23.75 5.02
CA ALA A 243 31.70 -22.68 5.64
C ALA A 243 31.95 -21.46 4.71
N GLN A 244 32.18 -21.68 3.42
CA GLN A 244 32.39 -20.60 2.45
C GLN A 244 31.10 -19.79 2.22
N ALA A 245 29.97 -20.46 2.04
CA ALA A 245 28.68 -19.80 1.92
C ALA A 245 28.30 -19.04 3.20
N ALA A 246 28.61 -19.62 4.36
CA ALA A 246 28.39 -18.98 5.65
C ALA A 246 29.17 -17.67 5.78
N ASP A 247 30.42 -17.63 5.32
CA ASP A 247 31.24 -16.42 5.32
C ASP A 247 30.64 -15.34 4.40
N VAL A 248 30.23 -15.70 3.20
CA VAL A 248 29.54 -14.78 2.27
C VAL A 248 28.25 -14.22 2.88
N TRP A 249 27.43 -15.08 3.50
CA TRP A 249 26.19 -14.65 4.14
C TRP A 249 26.43 -13.70 5.31
N LYS A 250 27.39 -14.01 6.21
CA LYS A 250 27.72 -13.19 7.38
C LYS A 250 28.09 -11.75 7.03
N HIS A 251 28.74 -11.54 5.89
CA HIS A 251 29.16 -10.22 5.41
C HIS A 251 28.11 -9.52 4.53
N SER A 252 26.97 -10.17 4.28
CA SER A 252 25.87 -9.60 3.50
C SER A 252 24.90 -8.80 4.39
N LYS A 253 24.11 -7.91 3.77
CA LYS A 253 23.04 -7.20 4.47
C LYS A 253 21.94 -8.12 5.00
N HIS A 254 21.78 -9.31 4.42
CA HIS A 254 20.76 -10.27 4.83
C HIS A 254 20.97 -10.76 6.27
N ALA A 255 22.22 -10.96 6.69
CA ALA A 255 22.52 -11.41 8.05
C ALA A 255 22.11 -10.40 9.15
N GLY A 256 21.98 -9.11 8.80
CA GLY A 256 21.55 -8.04 9.70
C GLY A 256 20.12 -7.54 9.44
N ALA A 257 19.33 -8.23 8.61
CA ALA A 257 18.05 -7.70 8.13
C ALA A 257 17.04 -7.39 9.25
N LEU A 258 16.91 -8.23 10.27
CA LEU A 258 16.00 -7.92 11.38
C LEU A 258 16.55 -6.78 12.25
N ALA A 259 17.87 -6.71 12.43
CA ALA A 259 18.50 -5.67 13.23
C ALA A 259 18.28 -4.26 12.67
N THR A 260 18.15 -4.11 11.34
CA THR A 260 17.77 -2.80 10.75
C THR A 260 16.36 -2.40 11.15
N LEU A 261 15.41 -3.36 11.17
CA LEU A 261 14.05 -3.08 11.63
C LEU A 261 14.01 -2.78 13.13
N GLU A 262 14.81 -3.48 13.95
CA GLU A 262 14.90 -3.23 15.40
C GLU A 262 15.40 -1.79 15.66
N HIS A 263 16.34 -1.30 14.84
CA HIS A 263 16.83 0.07 14.93
C HIS A 263 15.78 1.12 14.55
N GLU A 264 14.96 0.82 13.54
CA GLU A 264 13.92 1.72 13.01
C GLU A 264 12.57 1.60 13.77
N GLY A 265 12.40 0.57 14.60
CA GLY A 265 11.17 0.29 15.35
C GLY A 265 10.11 -0.49 14.55
N HIS A 266 10.53 -1.26 13.55
CA HIS A 266 9.67 -2.05 12.64
C HIS A 266 9.77 -3.57 12.86
N ASP A 267 10.54 -4.05 13.85
CA ASP A 267 10.80 -5.48 14.07
C ASP A 267 9.56 -6.29 14.48
N ARG A 268 8.47 -5.60 14.79
CA ARG A 268 7.16 -6.16 15.16
C ARG A 268 6.07 -5.90 14.14
N ASP A 269 6.36 -5.18 13.05
CA ASP A 269 5.40 -4.94 11.97
C ASP A 269 5.40 -6.15 11.00
N PRO A 270 4.30 -6.92 10.89
CA PRO A 270 4.18 -8.03 9.95
C PRO A 270 4.58 -7.70 8.51
N ASP A 271 4.23 -6.52 8.01
CA ASP A 271 4.51 -6.12 6.63
C ASP A 271 6.03 -6.03 6.40
N CYS A 272 6.75 -5.46 7.37
CA CYS A 272 8.21 -5.31 7.30
C CYS A 272 8.92 -6.64 7.57
N VAL A 273 8.46 -7.38 8.58
CA VAL A 273 9.08 -8.63 9.01
C VAL A 273 8.97 -9.71 7.93
N SER A 274 7.92 -9.69 7.10
CA SER A 274 7.67 -10.65 6.01
C SER A 274 8.87 -10.93 5.09
N CYS A 275 9.69 -9.92 4.83
CA CYS A 275 10.86 -10.01 3.96
C CYS A 275 12.20 -10.07 4.74
N HIS A 276 12.15 -9.99 6.07
CA HIS A 276 13.33 -9.77 6.92
C HIS A 276 13.65 -10.95 7.83
N VAL A 277 12.92 -12.06 7.74
CA VAL A 277 13.11 -13.26 8.57
C VAL A 277 12.91 -14.55 7.76
N VAL A 278 13.13 -15.70 8.39
CA VAL A 278 12.94 -17.01 7.76
C VAL A 278 11.55 -17.57 8.07
N GLY A 279 10.77 -17.91 7.03
CA GLY A 279 9.59 -18.76 7.14
C GLY A 279 8.41 -18.18 7.92
N LEU A 280 8.13 -16.87 7.79
CA LEU A 280 7.09 -16.20 8.60
C LEU A 280 5.69 -16.85 8.49
N ASP A 281 5.38 -17.45 7.35
CA ASP A 281 4.13 -18.14 7.01
C ASP A 281 4.05 -19.60 7.50
N SER A 282 5.16 -20.14 8.05
CA SER A 282 5.24 -21.50 8.56
C SER A 282 5.03 -21.58 10.07
N LEU A 283 4.32 -22.63 10.51
CA LEU A 283 4.16 -23.00 11.92
C LEU A 283 5.50 -23.25 12.63
N ASN A 284 6.54 -23.64 11.89
CA ASN A 284 7.89 -23.91 12.40
C ASN A 284 8.91 -22.84 11.97
N GLY A 285 8.44 -21.68 11.51
CA GLY A 285 9.28 -20.56 11.09
C GLY A 285 9.44 -19.47 12.16
N PHE A 286 9.84 -18.27 11.74
CA PHE A 286 10.03 -17.16 12.66
C PHE A 286 8.70 -16.73 13.32
N VAL A 287 8.72 -16.62 14.65
CA VAL A 287 7.60 -16.12 15.45
C VAL A 287 7.93 -14.77 16.07
N SER A 288 9.10 -14.68 16.72
CA SER A 288 9.63 -13.43 17.27
C SER A 288 11.11 -13.59 17.61
N ARG A 289 11.81 -12.47 17.83
CA ARG A 289 13.22 -12.49 18.22
C ARG A 289 13.48 -13.35 19.47
N MET A 290 12.55 -13.38 20.42
CA MET A 290 12.69 -14.16 21.65
C MET A 290 12.38 -15.65 21.46
N LYS A 291 11.34 -15.97 20.67
CA LYS A 291 10.88 -17.37 20.52
C LYS A 291 11.74 -18.16 19.54
N THR A 292 12.18 -17.53 18.46
CA THR A 292 12.88 -18.17 17.34
C THR A 292 14.10 -17.35 16.92
N PRO A 293 15.09 -17.14 17.81
CA PRO A 293 16.25 -16.29 17.53
C PRO A 293 17.12 -16.78 16.38
N ASP A 294 17.15 -18.10 16.11
CA ASP A 294 17.95 -18.68 15.03
C ASP A 294 17.32 -18.52 13.63
N LEU A 295 16.05 -18.07 13.57
CA LEU A 295 15.32 -17.74 12.35
C LEU A 295 15.19 -16.22 12.15
N ALA A 296 15.84 -15.44 13.02
CA ALA A 296 15.91 -13.99 12.91
C ALA A 296 16.86 -13.59 11.77
N SER A 297 16.44 -12.56 11.00
CA SER A 297 17.12 -12.09 9.79
C SER A 297 16.95 -13.03 8.58
N VAL A 298 17.23 -12.50 7.38
CA VAL A 298 17.21 -13.28 6.15
C VAL A 298 18.34 -14.30 6.19
N GLY A 299 18.00 -15.59 6.19
CA GLY A 299 18.94 -16.71 6.37
C GLY A 299 19.20 -17.52 5.11
N CYS A 300 20.01 -18.57 5.22
CA CYS A 300 20.25 -19.52 4.11
C CYS A 300 18.93 -20.08 3.57
N GLU A 301 18.00 -20.38 4.49
CA GLU A 301 16.70 -20.98 4.18
C GLU A 301 15.69 -19.98 3.60
N SER A 302 15.95 -18.66 3.65
CA SER A 302 15.12 -17.66 2.96
C SER A 302 15.22 -17.78 1.44
N CYS A 303 16.37 -18.24 0.93
CA CYS A 303 16.59 -18.48 -0.50
C CYS A 303 16.45 -19.96 -0.84
N HIS A 304 17.07 -20.84 -0.05
CA HIS A 304 17.14 -22.27 -0.35
C HIS A 304 15.90 -23.06 0.10
N GLY A 305 15.01 -22.46 0.90
CA GLY A 305 13.87 -23.14 1.51
C GLY A 305 14.25 -23.88 2.80
N ALA A 306 13.27 -24.57 3.39
CA ALA A 306 13.42 -25.30 4.65
C ALA A 306 14.47 -26.41 4.59
N GLY A 307 15.44 -26.36 5.52
CA GLY A 307 16.64 -27.19 5.52
C GLY A 307 16.57 -28.41 6.44
N LYS A 308 15.46 -28.67 7.16
CA LYS A 308 15.37 -29.78 8.12
C LYS A 308 15.69 -31.14 7.51
N ALA A 309 15.06 -31.48 6.38
CA ALA A 309 15.28 -32.76 5.69
C ALA A 309 16.70 -32.87 5.14
N HIS A 310 17.25 -31.76 4.62
CA HIS A 310 18.63 -31.69 4.15
C HIS A 310 19.63 -31.92 5.29
N SER A 311 19.46 -31.21 6.41
CA SER A 311 20.35 -31.35 7.57
C SER A 311 20.36 -32.77 8.13
N ALA A 312 19.25 -33.51 8.04
CA ALA A 312 19.16 -34.90 8.49
C ALA A 312 19.78 -35.90 7.50
N ALA A 313 19.58 -35.70 6.19
CA ALA A 313 20.09 -36.59 5.15
C ALA A 313 20.52 -35.82 3.89
N PRO A 314 21.70 -35.17 3.89
CA PRO A 314 22.10 -34.21 2.85
C PRO A 314 22.17 -34.80 1.43
N LYS A 315 22.56 -36.07 1.32
CA LYS A 315 22.68 -36.77 0.03
C LYS A 315 21.32 -37.15 -0.57
N LEU A 316 20.30 -37.38 0.27
CA LEU A 316 18.96 -37.76 -0.17
C LEU A 316 18.09 -36.52 -0.43
N ASN A 317 18.33 -35.44 0.30
CA ASN A 317 17.57 -34.21 0.24
C ASN A 317 18.48 -33.03 -0.13
N PRO A 318 19.01 -32.94 -1.35
CA PRO A 318 19.85 -31.81 -1.74
C PRO A 318 19.04 -30.50 -1.73
N MET A 319 19.63 -29.41 -1.23
CA MET A 319 19.01 -28.09 -1.31
C MET A 319 18.91 -27.63 -2.78
N PRO A 320 17.85 -26.90 -3.17
CA PRO A 320 17.69 -26.39 -4.52
C PRO A 320 18.76 -25.36 -4.85
N LYS A 321 19.13 -25.32 -6.14
CA LYS A 321 19.92 -24.22 -6.70
C LYS A 321 19.05 -22.98 -6.88
N ILE A 322 19.64 -21.83 -6.60
CA ILE A 322 18.93 -20.56 -6.58
C ILE A 322 19.28 -19.72 -7.79
N GLY A 323 18.29 -18.97 -8.27
CA GLY A 323 18.42 -17.95 -9.29
C GLY A 323 17.51 -16.77 -8.99
N GLU A 324 17.35 -15.88 -9.97
CA GLU A 324 16.66 -14.59 -9.84
C GLU A 324 15.28 -14.67 -9.16
N LYS A 325 14.49 -15.70 -9.47
CA LYS A 325 13.14 -15.88 -8.90
C LYS A 325 13.12 -15.90 -7.37
N ALA A 326 14.15 -16.43 -6.72
CA ALA A 326 14.20 -16.46 -5.25
C ALA A 326 14.45 -15.07 -4.65
N CYS A 327 15.08 -14.16 -5.39
CA CYS A 327 15.31 -12.78 -4.96
C CYS A 327 14.04 -11.94 -5.06
N MET A 328 13.23 -12.17 -6.11
CA MET A 328 12.04 -11.38 -6.42
C MET A 328 10.87 -11.58 -5.44
N SER A 329 10.95 -12.57 -4.54
CA SER A 329 9.98 -12.71 -3.45
C SER A 329 9.96 -11.47 -2.55
N CYS A 330 11.15 -10.91 -2.28
CA CYS A 330 11.38 -9.77 -1.39
C CYS A 330 11.81 -8.51 -2.16
N HIS A 331 12.65 -8.65 -3.20
CA HIS A 331 13.13 -7.53 -4.01
C HIS A 331 12.14 -7.15 -5.11
N ARG A 332 11.14 -6.35 -4.70
CA ARG A 332 10.15 -5.75 -5.61
C ARG A 332 10.41 -4.26 -5.78
N PRO A 333 9.91 -3.60 -6.85
CA PRO A 333 10.08 -2.16 -7.05
C PRO A 333 9.64 -1.29 -5.87
N GLU A 334 8.69 -1.78 -5.07
CA GLU A 334 8.17 -1.09 -3.89
C GLU A 334 9.21 -1.08 -2.77
N ASN A 335 9.83 -2.23 -2.49
CA ASN A 335 10.70 -2.47 -1.33
C ASN A 335 12.19 -2.28 -1.65
N SER A 336 12.59 -2.50 -2.90
CA SER A 336 13.98 -2.45 -3.35
C SER A 336 14.07 -1.81 -4.75
N PRO A 337 13.74 -0.52 -4.90
CA PRO A 337 13.62 0.17 -6.20
C PRO A 337 14.92 0.22 -7.01
N ARG A 338 16.07 0.01 -6.37
CA ARG A 338 17.40 -0.05 -7.02
C ARG A 338 17.92 -1.47 -7.22
N PHE A 339 17.06 -2.48 -7.06
CA PHE A 339 17.46 -3.86 -7.26
C PHE A 339 17.86 -4.10 -8.72
N ASP A 340 19.06 -4.62 -8.91
CA ASP A 340 19.50 -5.19 -10.17
C ASP A 340 20.08 -6.57 -9.88
N PHE A 341 19.50 -7.61 -10.48
CA PHE A 341 19.85 -8.98 -10.16
C PHE A 341 21.33 -9.25 -10.38
N SER A 342 21.91 -8.78 -11.48
CA SER A 342 23.30 -9.08 -11.85
C SER A 342 24.30 -8.56 -10.81
N THR A 343 24.14 -7.31 -10.39
CA THR A 343 25.03 -6.62 -9.46
C THR A 343 24.81 -7.06 -8.01
N TYR A 344 23.57 -7.39 -7.63
CA TYR A 344 23.26 -7.88 -6.29
C TYR A 344 23.70 -9.35 -6.13
N TRP A 345 23.41 -10.20 -7.11
CA TRP A 345 23.82 -11.60 -7.11
C TRP A 345 25.33 -11.77 -7.01
N ALA A 346 26.10 -10.93 -7.72
CA ALA A 346 27.56 -10.96 -7.68
C ALA A 346 28.15 -10.81 -6.27
N LYS A 347 27.43 -10.15 -5.34
CA LYS A 347 27.86 -9.94 -3.94
C LYS A 347 27.62 -11.14 -3.04
N ILE A 348 26.66 -12.00 -3.39
CA ILE A 348 26.21 -13.10 -2.52
C ILE A 348 26.38 -14.49 -3.14
N LYS A 349 26.72 -14.59 -4.43
CA LYS A 349 26.92 -15.88 -5.09
C LYS A 349 27.99 -16.69 -4.38
N HIS A 350 27.71 -17.96 -4.16
CA HIS A 350 28.62 -18.92 -3.53
C HIS A 350 28.44 -20.30 -4.18
N LYS A 351 29.33 -21.23 -3.85
CA LYS A 351 29.30 -22.61 -4.33
C LYS A 351 29.05 -23.58 -3.20
#